data_AF-A0A383DTB1-F1
#
_entry.id   AF-A0A383DTB1-F1
#
_cell.length_a   1.000
_cell.length_b   1.000
_cell.length_c   1.000
_cell.angle_alpha   90.00
_cell.angle_beta   90.00
_cell.angle_gamma   90.00
#
_symmetry.space_group_name_H-M   'P 1'
#
loop_
_entity.id
_entity.type
_entity.pdbx_description
1 polymer ?
#
loop_
_entity_poly.entity_id
_entity_poly.type
_entity_poly.pdbx_seq_one_letter_code
_entity_poly.pdbx_strand_id
1 'polypeptide(L)'
;MGWSINRPVGLTFHKPGLSTKGYTLLTPHGDASSYLIDMDGRVVHRWLFSHIRPGYGRLLKNGNLLMTGSDVDLPTAPKDEPTKAPLPFEQHVTRLGGYHTTLCEMNWHGDIVWEYENRSQHHDFYRFENGNTMVPEWVELPEDLHKRVRGGYKMPRERLPRLLGDDLVEVDSQGREVRRINTWKLLDPIKDPITPSTRRWEWTHV
;
A
#
# COMPACT_ATOMS: atom_id res chain seq x y z
N MET A 1 -3.00 18.58 -4.65
CA MET A 1 -4.42 18.71 -5.02
C MET A 1 -4.78 20.19 -5.03
N GLY A 2 -5.16 20.77 -6.17
CA GLY A 2 -5.56 22.17 -6.28
C GLY A 2 -7.06 22.31 -6.04
N TRP A 3 -7.46 23.19 -5.13
CA TRP A 3 -8.86 23.52 -4.88
C TRP A 3 -9.29 24.63 -5.85
N SER A 4 -10.39 24.41 -6.59
CA SER A 4 -10.99 25.47 -7.40
C SER A 4 -12.00 26.23 -6.56
N ILE A 5 -11.72 27.51 -6.27
CA ILE A 5 -12.67 28.40 -5.58
C ILE A 5 -13.98 28.62 -6.36
N ASN A 6 -14.00 28.24 -7.65
CA ASN A 6 -15.12 28.49 -8.56
C ASN A 6 -15.95 27.23 -8.85
N ARG A 7 -15.67 26.09 -8.20
CA ARG A 7 -16.44 24.86 -8.39
C ARG A 7 -17.04 24.37 -7.08
N PRO A 8 -18.33 24.00 -7.05
CA PRO A 8 -18.91 23.34 -5.89
C PRO A 8 -18.18 22.03 -5.60
N VAL A 9 -18.08 21.68 -4.31
CA VAL A 9 -17.50 20.40 -3.85
C VAL A 9 -18.49 19.24 -4.06
N GLY A 10 -17.97 18.02 -4.15
CA GLY A 10 -18.77 16.81 -4.36
C GLY A 10 -19.07 16.52 -5.83
N LEU A 11 -20.17 15.81 -6.09
CA LEU A 11 -20.60 15.46 -7.44
C LEU A 11 -21.10 16.71 -8.18
N THR A 12 -20.34 17.14 -9.19
CA THR A 12 -20.67 18.34 -9.97
C THR A 12 -21.42 18.03 -11.28
N PHE A 13 -21.40 16.78 -11.74
CA PHE A 13 -22.05 16.35 -12.97
C PHE A 13 -22.31 14.83 -12.97
N HIS A 14 -23.53 14.42 -13.32
CA HIS A 14 -23.90 13.03 -13.54
C HIS A 14 -24.83 12.94 -14.75
N LYS A 15 -24.52 12.03 -15.69
CA LYS A 15 -25.33 11.77 -16.88
C LYS A 15 -25.83 10.32 -16.85
N PRO A 16 -27.07 10.06 -16.39
CA PRO A 16 -27.53 8.71 -16.07
C PRO A 16 -27.38 7.68 -17.18
N GLY A 17 -27.55 8.06 -18.45
CA GLY A 17 -27.41 7.13 -19.58
C GLY A 17 -25.97 6.81 -20.00
N LEU A 18 -24.98 7.55 -19.48
CA LEU A 18 -23.54 7.37 -19.80
C LEU A 18 -22.70 7.04 -18.57
N SER A 19 -23.32 6.79 -17.42
CA SER A 19 -22.62 6.49 -16.17
C SER A 19 -22.88 5.05 -15.75
N THR A 20 -21.81 4.32 -15.45
CA THR A 20 -21.89 3.00 -14.81
C THR A 20 -22.62 3.12 -13.48
N LYS A 21 -23.62 2.26 -13.26
CA LYS A 21 -24.44 2.28 -12.04
C LYS A 21 -23.75 1.52 -10.91
N GLY A 22 -24.02 1.96 -9.69
CA GLY A 22 -23.53 1.32 -8.48
C GLY A 22 -23.10 2.37 -7.46
N TYR A 23 -22.12 1.97 -6.64
CA TYR A 23 -21.50 2.82 -5.65
C TYR A 23 -20.02 3.00 -5.95
N THR A 24 -19.46 4.13 -5.53
CA THR A 24 -18.01 4.35 -5.56
C THR A 24 -17.46 4.24 -4.14
N LEU A 25 -16.48 3.36 -3.94
CA LEU A 25 -15.69 3.32 -2.71
C LEU A 25 -14.63 4.42 -2.76
N LEU A 26 -14.54 5.23 -1.70
CA LEU A 26 -13.50 6.23 -1.51
C LEU A 26 -12.69 5.88 -0.27
N THR A 27 -11.38 5.70 -0.45
CA THR A 27 -10.42 5.38 0.62
C THR A 27 -9.38 6.52 0.71
N PRO A 28 -9.75 7.69 1.24
CA PRO A 28 -8.87 8.85 1.25
C PRO A 28 -7.67 8.64 2.17
N HIS A 29 -6.46 8.88 1.66
CA HIS A 29 -5.28 9.00 2.51
C HIS A 29 -5.40 10.21 3.44
N GLY A 30 -5.15 10.00 4.74
CA GLY A 30 -5.12 11.05 5.75
C GLY A 30 -6.42 11.28 6.51
N ASP A 31 -7.49 10.53 6.19
CA ASP A 31 -8.68 10.43 7.03
C ASP A 31 -8.62 9.12 7.85
N ALA A 32 -9.42 9.03 8.91
CA ALA A 32 -9.63 7.80 9.68
C ALA A 32 -10.81 6.98 9.12
N SER A 33 -11.28 7.26 7.91
CA SER A 33 -12.52 6.70 7.38
C SER A 33 -12.47 6.39 5.90
N SER A 34 -13.28 5.41 5.52
CA SER A 34 -13.59 5.11 4.12
C SER A 34 -15.09 5.22 3.88
N TYR A 35 -15.45 5.63 2.68
CA TYR A 35 -16.79 6.07 2.35
C TYR A 35 -17.33 5.31 1.15
N LEU A 36 -18.61 4.98 1.19
CA LEU A 36 -19.34 4.54 0.02
C LEU A 36 -20.23 5.69 -0.43
N ILE A 37 -20.09 6.11 -1.69
CA ILE A 37 -20.90 7.18 -2.28
C ILE A 37 -21.84 6.62 -3.35
N ASP A 38 -23.07 7.13 -3.39
CA ASP A 38 -24.05 6.81 -4.43
C ASP A 38 -23.84 7.64 -5.71
N MET A 39 -24.69 7.39 -6.71
CA MET A 39 -24.67 8.08 -8.00
C MET A 39 -25.05 9.57 -7.93
N ASP A 40 -25.59 10.03 -6.80
CA ASP A 40 -25.92 11.43 -6.54
C ASP A 40 -24.83 12.12 -5.68
N GLY A 41 -23.74 11.40 -5.39
CA GLY A 41 -22.61 11.92 -4.61
C GLY A 41 -22.88 11.98 -3.11
N ARG A 42 -23.92 11.30 -2.62
CA ARG A 42 -24.20 11.22 -1.18
C ARG A 42 -23.38 10.10 -0.57
N VAL A 43 -22.81 10.36 0.60
CA VAL A 43 -22.23 9.30 1.44
C VAL A 43 -23.37 8.45 1.97
N VAL A 44 -23.42 7.20 1.53
CA VAL A 44 -24.44 6.23 1.96
C VAL A 44 -23.93 5.28 3.04
N HIS A 45 -22.61 5.16 3.17
CA HIS A 45 -21.99 4.36 4.21
C HIS A 45 -20.59 4.88 4.57
N ARG A 46 -20.16 4.61 5.80
CA ARG A 46 -18.85 4.99 6.32
C ARG A 46 -18.31 3.89 7.22
N TRP A 47 -17.08 3.47 6.95
CA TRP A 47 -16.25 2.68 7.87
C TRP A 47 -15.29 3.61 8.60
N LEU A 48 -15.25 3.52 9.92
CA LEU A 48 -14.36 4.29 10.79
C LEU A 48 -13.28 3.37 11.36
N PHE A 49 -12.02 3.77 11.23
CA PHE A 49 -10.86 3.03 11.73
C PHE A 49 -10.29 3.72 12.96
N SER A 50 -10.13 2.96 14.04
CA SER A 50 -9.56 3.45 15.31
C SER A 50 -8.11 3.03 15.53
N HIS A 51 -7.69 1.90 14.95
CA HIS A 51 -6.39 1.25 15.21
C HIS A 51 -5.41 1.39 14.05
N ILE A 52 -5.89 1.65 12.82
CA ILE A 52 -5.07 1.96 11.65
C ILE A 52 -5.41 3.33 11.06
N ARG A 53 -4.41 3.95 10.43
CA ARG A 53 -4.58 5.01 9.44
C ARG A 53 -4.84 4.33 8.10
N PRO A 54 -6.08 4.36 7.55
CA PRO A 54 -6.41 3.67 6.32
C PRO A 54 -5.65 4.28 5.13
N GLY A 55 -5.19 3.41 4.22
CA GLY A 55 -4.47 3.80 3.01
C GLY A 55 -5.18 3.37 1.75
N TYR A 56 -5.42 2.07 1.60
CA TYR A 56 -5.98 1.50 0.38
C TYR A 56 -6.96 0.38 0.70
N GLY A 57 -8.12 0.36 0.04
CA GLY A 57 -9.18 -0.60 0.35
C GLY A 57 -10.00 -1.03 -0.86
N ARG A 58 -10.60 -2.21 -0.77
CA ARG A 58 -11.46 -2.81 -1.79
C ARG A 58 -12.68 -3.45 -1.16
N LEU A 59 -13.82 -3.38 -1.84
CA LEU A 59 -14.99 -4.18 -1.47
C LEU A 59 -14.79 -5.62 -1.94
N LEU A 60 -15.11 -6.56 -1.05
CA LEU A 60 -15.16 -7.97 -1.34
C LEU A 60 -16.54 -8.38 -1.87
N LYS A 61 -16.62 -9.56 -2.50
CA LYS A 61 -17.86 -10.09 -3.08
C LYS A 61 -18.99 -10.25 -2.06
N ASN A 62 -18.66 -10.43 -0.77
CA ASN A 62 -19.62 -10.53 0.33
C ASN A 62 -20.11 -9.16 0.84
N GLY A 63 -19.62 -8.04 0.30
CA GLY A 63 -19.96 -6.69 0.73
C GLY A 63 -19.09 -6.13 1.85
N ASN A 64 -18.15 -6.91 2.39
CA ASN A 64 -17.18 -6.43 3.38
C ASN A 64 -16.14 -5.52 2.72
N LEU A 65 -15.57 -4.62 3.52
CA LEU A 65 -14.42 -3.80 3.14
C LEU A 65 -13.15 -4.48 3.61
N LEU A 66 -12.25 -4.81 2.69
CA LEU A 66 -10.87 -5.16 2.99
C LEU A 66 -10.02 -3.90 2.87
N MET A 67 -9.33 -3.51 3.94
CA MET A 67 -8.58 -2.27 4.05
C MET A 67 -7.18 -2.55 4.56
N THR A 68 -6.18 -1.93 3.94
CA THR A 68 -4.84 -1.87 4.52
C THR A 68 -4.54 -0.46 5.05
N GLY A 69 -3.73 -0.42 6.08
CA GLY A 69 -3.24 0.82 6.66
C GLY A 69 -2.08 0.56 7.61
N SER A 70 -1.64 1.64 8.24
CA SER A 70 -0.54 1.62 9.19
C SER A 70 -1.06 1.93 10.59
N ASP A 71 -0.56 1.24 11.63
CA ASP A 71 -1.06 1.42 13.00
C ASP A 71 -1.00 2.91 13.40
N VAL A 72 -2.02 3.37 14.13
CA VAL A 72 -2.09 4.76 14.60
C VAL A 72 -0.92 5.11 15.54
N ASP A 73 -0.41 4.13 16.29
CA ASP A 73 0.67 4.30 17.26
C ASP A 73 2.07 4.06 16.67
N LEU A 74 2.18 3.93 15.34
CA LEU A 74 3.49 3.82 14.69
C LEU A 74 4.35 5.05 15.01
N PRO A 75 5.62 4.83 15.42
CA PRO A 75 6.58 5.92 15.59
C PRO A 75 6.74 6.73 14.32
N THR A 76 7.02 8.04 14.48
CA THR A 76 7.38 8.89 13.35
C THR A 76 8.58 8.30 12.61
N ALA A 77 8.45 8.14 11.29
CA ALA A 77 9.51 7.64 10.45
C ALA A 77 10.79 8.47 10.65
N PRO A 78 11.97 7.83 10.79
CA PRO A 78 13.22 8.56 10.97
C PRO A 78 13.48 9.54 9.84
N LYS A 79 14.10 10.67 10.15
CA LYS A 79 14.47 11.68 9.15
C LYS A 79 15.43 11.10 8.13
N ASP A 80 15.31 11.55 6.88
CA ASP A 80 16.25 11.21 5.84
C ASP A 80 17.59 11.94 6.03
N GLU A 81 18.61 11.20 6.47
CA GLU A 81 19.95 11.70 6.72
C GLU A 81 20.96 10.99 5.79
N PRO A 82 21.02 11.34 4.49
CA PRO A 82 21.68 10.54 3.45
C PRO A 82 23.19 10.34 3.66
N THR A 83 23.86 11.21 4.42
CA THR A 83 25.30 11.11 4.68
C THR A 83 25.65 10.23 5.87
N LYS A 84 24.68 9.86 6.71
CA LYS A 84 24.87 8.98 7.87
C LYS A 84 24.81 7.50 7.48
N ALA A 85 25.17 6.63 8.42
CA ALA A 85 25.03 5.18 8.19
C ALA A 85 23.55 4.84 7.89
N PRO A 86 23.28 3.92 6.95
CA PRO A 86 21.92 3.50 6.67
C PRO A 86 21.24 2.91 7.90
N LEU A 87 19.92 3.11 7.99
CA LEU A 87 19.10 2.56 9.06
C LEU A 87 18.89 1.04 8.86
N PRO A 88 18.66 0.28 9.94
CA PRO A 88 18.18 -1.09 9.83
C PRO A 88 16.86 -1.17 9.03
N PHE A 89 16.60 -2.33 8.42
CA PHE A 89 15.41 -2.58 7.61
C PHE A 89 14.10 -2.09 8.23
N GLU A 90 13.81 -2.53 9.46
CA GLU A 90 12.58 -2.20 10.21
C GLU A 90 12.34 -0.68 10.36
N GLN A 91 13.40 0.12 10.34
CA GLN A 91 13.30 1.58 10.39
C GLN A 91 13.30 2.17 8.99
N HIS A 92 14.07 1.61 8.06
CA HIS A 92 14.13 2.09 6.69
C HIS A 92 12.78 1.94 5.98
N VAL A 93 12.12 0.80 6.13
CA VAL A 93 10.86 0.47 5.44
C VAL A 93 9.76 1.49 5.78
N THR A 94 9.74 2.02 7.01
CA THR A 94 8.79 3.06 7.45
C THR A 94 8.88 4.38 6.68
N ARG A 95 9.99 4.59 5.94
CA ARG A 95 10.22 5.78 5.11
C ARG A 95 9.76 5.60 3.67
N LEU A 96 9.33 4.39 3.28
CA LEU A 96 8.91 4.10 1.92
C LEU A 96 7.44 4.47 1.70
N GLY A 97 7.14 4.93 0.48
CA GLY A 97 5.77 5.09 0.04
C GLY A 97 5.07 3.73 0.05
N GLY A 98 3.80 3.70 0.47
CA GLY A 98 3.03 2.46 0.52
C GLY A 98 3.35 1.55 1.72
N TYR A 99 4.19 1.97 2.67
CA TYR A 99 4.42 1.19 3.88
C TYR A 99 3.16 1.09 4.76
N HIS A 100 2.63 -0.12 4.90
CA HIS A 100 1.50 -0.44 5.78
C HIS A 100 1.92 -1.53 6.77
N THR A 101 1.11 -1.73 7.81
CA THR A 101 1.37 -2.75 8.85
C THR A 101 0.29 -3.78 8.96
N THR A 102 -0.92 -3.46 8.51
CA THR A 102 -2.09 -4.25 8.86
C THR A 102 -3.05 -4.27 7.69
N LEU A 103 -3.68 -5.42 7.49
CA LEU A 103 -4.82 -5.64 6.61
C LEU A 103 -6.00 -6.08 7.46
N CYS A 104 -7.10 -5.35 7.44
CA CYS A 104 -8.31 -5.68 8.19
C CYS A 104 -9.54 -5.78 7.27
N GLU A 105 -10.39 -6.76 7.55
CA GLU A 105 -11.68 -6.92 6.90
C GLU A 105 -12.78 -6.44 7.85
N MET A 106 -13.52 -5.42 7.44
CA MET A 106 -14.67 -4.91 8.18
C MET A 106 -15.97 -5.29 7.49
N ASN A 107 -16.93 -5.77 8.27
CA ASN A 107 -18.28 -6.00 7.77
C ASN A 107 -19.03 -4.66 7.54
N TRP A 108 -20.27 -4.73 7.06
CA TRP A 108 -21.11 -3.55 6.86
C TRP A 108 -21.35 -2.72 8.14
N HIS A 109 -21.40 -3.35 9.31
CA HIS A 109 -21.65 -2.68 10.59
C HIS A 109 -20.39 -1.98 11.14
N GLY A 110 -19.22 -2.21 10.54
CA GLY A 110 -17.95 -1.71 11.03
C GLY A 110 -17.28 -2.63 12.06
N ASP A 111 -17.71 -3.88 12.18
CA ASP A 111 -16.99 -4.85 13.00
C ASP A 111 -15.83 -5.45 12.19
N ILE A 112 -14.67 -5.58 12.82
CA ILE A 112 -13.52 -6.30 12.26
C ILE A 112 -13.83 -7.79 12.34
N VAL A 113 -13.90 -8.46 11.19
CA VAL A 113 -14.19 -9.91 11.09
C VAL A 113 -12.96 -10.74 10.75
N TRP A 114 -11.88 -10.09 10.30
CA TRP A 114 -10.59 -10.72 10.04
C TRP A 114 -9.49 -9.65 10.04
N GLU A 115 -8.28 -10.03 10.47
CA GLU A 115 -7.12 -9.13 10.52
C GLU A 115 -5.83 -9.93 10.27
N TYR A 116 -4.87 -9.27 9.64
CA TYR A 116 -3.54 -9.79 9.38
C TYR A 116 -2.50 -8.69 9.59
N GLU A 117 -1.59 -8.90 10.53
CA GLU A 117 -0.50 -8.00 10.84
C GLU A 117 0.79 -8.44 10.14
N ASN A 118 1.46 -7.48 9.50
CA ASN A 118 2.72 -7.66 8.81
C ASN A 118 3.47 -6.33 8.71
N ARG A 119 4.53 -6.17 9.52
CA ARG A 119 5.37 -4.96 9.58
C ARG A 119 6.29 -4.77 8.38
N SER A 120 6.15 -5.58 7.35
CA SER A 120 6.82 -5.41 6.06
C SER A 120 5.81 -5.28 4.93
N GLN A 121 4.52 -5.14 5.21
CA GLN A 121 3.49 -5.06 4.19
C GLN A 121 3.65 -3.81 3.31
N HIS A 122 3.49 -4.03 2.01
CA HIS A 122 3.33 -2.99 1.01
C HIS A 122 1.83 -2.84 0.66
N HIS A 123 1.42 -1.70 0.12
CA HIS A 123 0.06 -1.17 0.21
C HIS A 123 -1.02 -1.88 -0.63
N ASP A 124 -0.69 -2.77 -1.56
CA ASP A 124 -1.70 -3.49 -2.34
C ASP A 124 -2.08 -4.84 -1.70
N PHE A 125 -3.14 -5.47 -2.19
CA PHE A 125 -3.55 -6.82 -1.79
C PHE A 125 -4.58 -7.39 -2.78
N TYR A 126 -4.74 -8.70 -2.75
CA TYR A 126 -5.79 -9.39 -3.50
C TYR A 126 -6.36 -10.58 -2.74
N ARG A 127 -7.68 -10.61 -2.53
CA ARG A 127 -8.40 -11.76 -1.96
C ARG A 127 -8.83 -12.72 -3.07
N PHE A 128 -8.32 -13.94 -3.03
CA PHE A 128 -8.68 -15.01 -3.95
C PHE A 128 -10.05 -15.62 -3.62
N GLU A 129 -10.63 -16.33 -4.59
CA GLU A 129 -11.92 -17.02 -4.43
C GLU A 129 -11.89 -18.15 -3.40
N ASN A 130 -10.71 -18.74 -3.16
CA ASN A 130 -10.51 -19.77 -2.13
C ASN A 130 -10.41 -19.19 -0.70
N GLY A 131 -10.46 -17.85 -0.54
CA GLY A 131 -10.36 -17.17 0.74
C GLY A 131 -8.93 -16.75 1.14
N ASN A 132 -7.90 -17.18 0.41
CA ASN A 132 -6.53 -16.73 0.65
C ASN A 132 -6.33 -15.27 0.22
N THR A 133 -5.35 -14.60 0.81
CA THR A 133 -5.01 -13.22 0.48
C THR A 133 -3.57 -13.13 0.02
N MET A 134 -3.32 -12.54 -1.15
CA MET A 134 -1.98 -12.14 -1.59
C MET A 134 -1.71 -10.72 -1.09
N VAL A 135 -0.53 -10.49 -0.53
CA VAL A 135 0.00 -9.17 -0.16
C VAL A 135 1.43 -9.03 -0.68
N PRO A 136 1.84 -7.85 -1.19
CA PRO A 136 3.24 -7.55 -1.39
C PRO A 136 3.91 -7.26 -0.05
N GLU A 137 5.14 -7.74 0.12
CA GLU A 137 6.00 -7.51 1.28
C GLU A 137 7.32 -6.91 0.84
N TRP A 138 7.73 -5.83 1.51
CA TRP A 138 9.07 -5.29 1.43
C TRP A 138 10.09 -6.32 1.91
N VAL A 139 11.14 -6.55 1.12
CA VAL A 139 12.26 -7.40 1.49
C VAL A 139 13.59 -6.73 1.15
N GLU A 140 14.60 -6.91 2.02
CA GLU A 140 15.97 -6.54 1.66
C GLU A 140 16.54 -7.52 0.65
N LEU A 141 17.01 -6.98 -0.48
CA LEU A 141 17.63 -7.79 -1.50
C LEU A 141 19.03 -8.28 -1.04
N PRO A 142 19.45 -9.47 -1.48
CA PRO A 142 20.80 -9.97 -1.25
C PRO A 142 21.89 -8.96 -1.68
N GLU A 143 22.97 -8.90 -0.92
CA GLU A 143 24.08 -7.94 -1.12
C GLU A 143 24.71 -8.02 -2.52
N ASP A 144 24.82 -9.23 -3.08
CA ASP A 144 25.35 -9.47 -4.42
C ASP A 144 24.39 -8.97 -5.51
N LEU A 145 23.08 -9.15 -5.31
CA LEU A 145 22.05 -8.66 -6.22
C LEU A 145 21.96 -7.14 -6.20
N HIS A 146 21.95 -6.53 -5.01
CA HIS A 146 21.96 -5.07 -4.83
C HIS A 146 23.00 -4.42 -5.74
N LYS A 147 24.22 -4.93 -5.76
CA LYS A 147 25.37 -4.34 -6.50
C LYS A 147 25.21 -4.46 -8.02
N ARG A 148 24.42 -5.43 -8.48
CA ARG A 148 24.19 -5.71 -9.90
C ARG A 148 23.06 -4.87 -10.49
N VAL A 149 22.04 -4.51 -9.70
CA VAL A 149 20.89 -3.74 -10.18
C VAL A 149 21.36 -2.40 -10.75
N ARG A 150 20.97 -2.05 -11.98
CA ARG A 150 21.34 -0.78 -12.61
C ARG A 150 20.30 0.32 -12.38
N GLY A 151 20.74 1.56 -12.58
CA GLY A 151 19.86 2.73 -12.56
C GLY A 151 19.53 3.27 -11.17
N GLY A 152 18.55 4.17 -11.15
CA GLY A 152 18.20 4.98 -9.99
C GLY A 152 19.24 6.08 -9.70
N TYR A 153 18.79 7.19 -9.14
CA TYR A 153 19.68 8.26 -8.71
C TYR A 153 20.07 8.10 -7.23
N LYS A 154 21.19 8.71 -6.86
CA LYS A 154 21.65 8.88 -5.49
C LYS A 154 21.96 10.34 -5.23
N MET A 155 21.76 10.79 -4.00
CA MET A 155 22.13 12.14 -3.57
C MET A 155 23.66 12.24 -3.41
N PRO A 156 24.25 13.44 -3.51
CA PRO A 156 25.68 13.63 -3.27
C PRO A 156 26.09 13.09 -1.89
N ARG A 157 27.13 12.25 -1.86
CA ARG A 157 27.66 11.59 -0.66
C ARG A 157 26.67 10.68 0.07
N GLU A 158 25.59 10.26 -0.60
CA GLU A 158 24.63 9.34 -0.02
C GLU A 158 25.25 7.98 0.29
N ARG A 159 25.02 7.50 1.51
CA ARG A 159 25.26 6.12 1.93
C ARG A 159 23.95 5.36 1.77
N LEU A 160 23.87 4.55 0.72
CA LEU A 160 22.64 3.84 0.38
C LEU A 160 22.35 2.70 1.38
N PRO A 161 21.09 2.51 1.81
CA PRO A 161 20.65 1.29 2.48
C PRO A 161 20.70 0.10 1.52
N ARG A 162 20.49 -1.12 2.03
CA ARG A 162 20.24 -2.26 1.14
C ARG A 162 19.00 -1.96 0.30
N LEU A 163 19.09 -2.31 -0.98
CA LEU A 163 18.02 -2.08 -1.94
C LEU A 163 16.85 -2.97 -1.55
N LEU A 164 15.66 -2.37 -1.45
CA LEU A 164 14.44 -3.12 -1.17
C LEU A 164 13.83 -3.63 -2.47
N GLY A 165 13.11 -4.74 -2.37
CA GLY A 165 12.19 -5.21 -3.41
C GLY A 165 10.91 -5.72 -2.77
N ASP A 166 10.06 -6.33 -3.59
CA ASP A 166 8.77 -6.86 -3.18
C ASP A 166 8.75 -8.38 -3.35
N ASP A 167 8.35 -9.10 -2.34
CA ASP A 167 7.88 -10.47 -2.50
C ASP A 167 6.35 -10.48 -2.49
N LEU A 168 5.72 -11.33 -3.31
CA LEU A 168 4.27 -11.55 -3.21
C LEU A 168 4.02 -12.74 -2.31
N VAL A 169 3.29 -12.52 -1.22
CA VAL A 169 3.04 -13.50 -0.17
C VAL A 169 1.57 -13.82 -0.09
N GLU A 170 1.25 -15.09 -0.28
CA GLU A 170 -0.11 -15.62 -0.13
C GLU A 170 -0.27 -16.18 1.27
N VAL A 171 -1.27 -15.67 1.98
CA VAL A 171 -1.66 -16.15 3.30
C VAL A 171 -3.04 -16.78 3.28
N ASP A 172 -3.24 -17.82 4.07
CA ASP A 172 -4.57 -18.40 4.27
C ASP A 172 -5.44 -17.56 5.21
N SER A 173 -6.67 -18.00 5.47
CA SER A 173 -7.61 -17.29 6.35
C SER A 173 -7.14 -17.21 7.81
N GLN A 174 -6.12 -17.98 8.21
CA GLN A 174 -5.50 -17.94 9.54
C GLN A 174 -4.22 -17.08 9.55
N GLY A 175 -3.92 -16.39 8.43
CA GLY A 175 -2.73 -15.54 8.30
C GLY A 175 -1.43 -16.33 8.09
N ARG A 176 -1.50 -17.64 7.81
CA ARG A 176 -0.30 -18.46 7.60
C ARG A 176 0.15 -18.34 6.15
N GLU A 177 1.44 -18.08 5.94
CA GLU A 177 2.04 -18.11 4.60
C GLU A 177 1.91 -19.50 3.99
N VAL A 178 1.29 -19.57 2.81
CA VAL A 178 1.15 -20.80 2.02
C VAL A 178 1.97 -20.76 0.73
N ARG A 179 2.35 -19.56 0.28
CA ARG A 179 3.17 -19.37 -0.92
C ARG A 179 3.88 -18.02 -0.88
N ARG A 180 5.09 -17.99 -1.43
CA ARG A 180 5.85 -16.76 -1.69
C ARG A 180 6.43 -16.75 -3.08
N ILE A 181 6.32 -15.63 -3.76
CA ILE A 181 6.93 -15.37 -5.07
C ILE A 181 7.96 -14.28 -4.87
N ASN A 182 9.24 -14.63 -5.02
CA ASN A 182 10.31 -13.66 -5.00
C ASN A 182 10.36 -12.90 -6.33
N THR A 183 9.79 -11.69 -6.40
CA THR A 183 9.67 -10.97 -7.69
C THR A 183 11.04 -10.66 -8.28
N TRP A 184 12.03 -10.40 -7.43
CA TRP A 184 13.41 -10.13 -7.84
C TRP A 184 14.09 -11.32 -8.56
N LYS A 185 13.58 -12.56 -8.42
CA LYS A 185 14.05 -13.72 -9.20
C LYS A 185 13.46 -13.77 -10.61
N LEU A 186 12.43 -12.97 -10.89
CA LEU A 186 11.75 -12.90 -12.18
C LEU A 186 12.31 -11.78 -13.07
N LEU A 187 13.18 -10.93 -12.52
CA LEU A 187 13.74 -9.76 -13.18
C LEU A 187 15.24 -9.94 -13.45
N ASP A 188 15.75 -9.23 -14.45
CA ASP A 188 17.16 -9.14 -14.76
C ASP A 188 17.72 -7.80 -14.23
N PRO A 189 18.67 -7.80 -13.27
CA PRO A 189 19.18 -6.58 -12.64
C PRO A 189 19.85 -5.60 -13.61
N ILE A 190 20.23 -6.04 -14.81
CA ILE A 190 20.85 -5.19 -15.83
C ILE A 190 19.82 -4.71 -16.84
N LYS A 191 18.90 -5.59 -17.28
CA LYS A 191 17.92 -5.27 -18.33
C LYS A 191 16.68 -4.57 -17.82
N ASP A 192 16.38 -4.72 -16.53
CA ASP A 192 15.24 -4.10 -15.84
C ASP A 192 15.75 -3.06 -14.83
N PRO A 193 16.40 -1.96 -15.27
CA PRO A 193 17.00 -0.99 -14.38
C PRO A 193 15.96 -0.12 -13.68
N ILE A 194 16.33 0.43 -12.52
CA ILE A 194 15.57 1.49 -11.87
C ILE A 194 15.60 2.74 -12.74
N THR A 195 14.46 3.41 -12.89
CA THR A 195 14.38 4.61 -13.72
C THR A 195 15.27 5.73 -13.14
N PRO A 196 15.87 6.60 -13.99
CA PRO A 196 16.78 7.65 -13.51
C PRO A 196 16.14 8.68 -12.56
N SER A 197 14.81 8.80 -12.59
CA SER A 197 14.03 9.70 -11.72
C SER A 197 13.71 9.11 -10.34
N THR A 198 13.94 7.81 -10.13
CA THR A 198 13.64 7.14 -8.87
C THR A 198 14.91 7.05 -8.02
N ARG A 199 14.80 7.39 -6.73
CA ARG A 199 15.91 7.26 -5.80
C ARG A 199 16.19 5.78 -5.58
N ARG A 200 17.47 5.41 -5.50
CA ARG A 200 17.91 4.02 -5.40
C ARG A 200 17.71 3.41 -3.99
N TRP A 201 16.48 3.41 -3.50
CA TRP A 201 16.07 2.76 -2.23
C TRP A 201 15.33 1.46 -2.47
N GLU A 202 14.63 1.36 -3.59
CA GLU A 202 13.85 0.18 -4.00
C GLU A 202 14.14 -0.17 -5.47
N TRP A 203 14.04 -1.46 -5.82
CA TRP A 203 14.13 -1.94 -7.19
C TRP A 203 12.76 -2.13 -7.81
N THR A 204 11.88 -2.81 -7.07
CA THR A 204 10.47 -2.99 -7.41
C THR A 204 9.62 -2.11 -6.51
N HIS A 205 8.39 -1.86 -6.94
CA HIS A 205 7.37 -1.17 -6.16
C HIS A 205 6.02 -1.67 -6.68
N VAL A 206 5.42 -2.64 -5.97
CA VAL A 206 4.15 -3.29 -6.37
C VAL A 206 2.95 -2.67 -5.65
#